data_AF-A0A5K0VCN0-F1
#
_entry.id   AF-A0A5K0VCN0-F1
#
_cell.length_a   1.000
_cell.length_b   1.000
_cell.length_c   1.000
_cell.angle_alpha   90.00
_cell.angle_beta   90.00
_cell.angle_gamma   90.00
#
_symmetry.space_group_name_H-M   'P 1'
#
loop_
_entity.id
_entity.type
_entity.pdbx_description
1 polymer ?
#
loop_
_entity_poly.entity_id
_entity_poly.type
_entity_poly.pdbx_seq_one_letter_code
_entity_poly.pdbx_strand_id
1 'polypeptide(L)' 'VGGLPFNRYSWLTTHNSFAIFGEKSWTGTVRVSPFNQQDSITSQLQ' A
#
# COMPACT_ATOMS: atom_id res chain seq x y z
N VAL A 1 -10.34 23.46 17.12
CA VAL A 1 -10.72 22.23 16.38
C VAL A 1 -10.48 21.05 17.30
N GLY A 2 -11.54 20.50 17.90
CA GLY A 2 -11.45 19.32 18.77
C GLY A 2 -11.44 18.04 17.95
N GLY A 3 -10.36 17.80 17.21
CA GLY A 3 -10.21 16.59 16.39
C GLY A 3 -10.01 15.34 17.25
N LEU A 4 -10.55 14.22 16.81
CA LEU A 4 -10.28 12.92 17.43
C LEU A 4 -8.78 12.58 17.28
N PRO A 5 -8.12 12.08 18.35
CA PRO A 5 -6.69 11.80 18.32
C PRO A 5 -6.38 10.57 17.46
N PHE A 6 -5.51 10.72 16.46
CA PHE A 6 -5.11 9.66 15.51
C PHE A 6 -4.60 8.38 16.19
N ASN A 7 -3.92 8.52 17.34
CA ASN A 7 -3.31 7.42 18.08
C ASN A 7 -4.26 6.67 19.03
N ARG A 8 -5.58 6.88 18.92
CA ARG A 8 -6.60 6.16 19.72
C ARG A 8 -7.45 5.19 18.90
N TYR A 9 -7.03 4.88 17.67
CA TYR A 9 -7.72 3.97 16.76
C TYR A 9 -6.76 2.92 16.21
N SER A 10 -7.32 1.77 15.84
CA SER A 10 -6.60 0.74 15.09
C SER A 10 -6.76 0.99 13.60
N TRP A 11 -5.68 0.83 12.86
CA TRP A 11 -5.63 1.06 11.43
C TRP A 11 -5.29 -0.25 10.72
N LEU A 12 -6.04 -0.59 9.68
CA LEU A 12 -5.64 -1.62 8.74
C LEU A 12 -4.66 -0.99 7.75
N THR A 13 -3.49 -1.60 7.59
CA THR A 13 -2.43 -1.09 6.72
C THR A 13 -1.81 -2.21 5.91
N THR A 14 -1.35 -1.92 4.70
CA THR A 14 -0.55 -2.84 3.89
C THR A 14 0.91 -2.42 3.88
N HIS A 15 1.83 -3.38 4.02
CA HIS A 15 3.26 -3.13 3.85
C HIS A 15 3.65 -3.28 2.38
N ASN A 16 4.37 -2.31 1.82
CA ASN A 16 4.80 -2.31 0.41
C ASN A 16 3.60 -2.34 -0.58
N SER A 17 2.61 -1.45 -0.36
CA SER A 17 1.32 -1.41 -1.06
C SER A 17 1.39 -1.36 -2.59
N PHE A 18 2.52 -0.93 -3.16
CA PHE A 18 2.75 -0.85 -4.61
C PHE A 18 3.48 -2.08 -5.19
N ALA A 19 3.83 -3.09 -4.38
CA ALA A 19 4.44 -4.33 -4.86
C ALA A 19 3.38 -5.35 -5.29
N ILE A 20 2.59 -4.93 -6.27
CA ILE A 20 1.46 -5.66 -6.84
C ILE A 20 1.96 -6.71 -7.82
N PHE A 21 1.51 -7.95 -7.65
CA PHE A 21 1.91 -9.06 -8.49
C PHE A 21 1.62 -8.78 -9.98
N GLY A 22 2.65 -8.90 -10.82
CA GLY A 22 2.55 -8.68 -12.26
C GLY A 22 2.58 -7.22 -12.70
N GLU A 23 2.69 -6.26 -11.78
CA GLU A 23 2.77 -4.84 -12.15
C GLU A 23 4.15 -4.48 -12.73
N LYS A 24 4.12 -3.75 -13.85
CA LYS A 24 5.32 -3.23 -14.51
C LYS A 24 5.99 -2.13 -13.66
N SER A 25 7.30 -2.02 -13.78
CA SER A 25 8.01 -0.87 -13.22
C SER A 25 7.80 0.36 -14.10
N TRP A 26 7.25 1.43 -13.51
CA TRP A 26 7.00 2.70 -14.19
C TRP A 26 8.21 3.64 -14.16
N THR A 27 9.19 3.37 -13.30
CA THR A 27 10.40 4.18 -13.16
C THR A 27 11.54 3.73 -14.08
N GLY A 28 11.35 2.64 -14.84
CA GLY A 28 12.38 2.03 -15.69
C GLY A 28 13.45 1.25 -14.91
N THR A 29 13.42 1.28 -13.58
CA THR A 29 14.31 0.51 -12.69
C THR A 29 13.70 -0.84 -12.32
N VAL A 30 14.54 -1.87 -12.23
CA VAL A 30 14.09 -3.20 -11.82
C VAL A 30 13.62 -3.18 -10.36
N ARG A 31 12.48 -3.81 -10.09
CA ARG A 31 12.01 -4.05 -8.73
C ARG A 31 12.84 -5.18 -8.11
N VAL A 32 13.52 -4.87 -7.01
CA VAL A 32 14.32 -5.84 -6.25
C VAL A 32 13.56 -6.45 -5.06
N SER A 33 12.48 -5.81 -4.62
CA SER A 33 11.62 -6.31 -3.55
C SER A 33 10.69 -7.42 -4.04
N PRO A 34 10.30 -8.40 -3.20
CA PRO A 34 9.24 -9.35 -3.51
C PRO A 34 7.91 -8.64 -3.82
N PHE A 35 7.05 -9.32 -4.58
CA PHE A 35 5.63 -8.97 -4.69
C PHE A 35 4.90 -9.51 -3.47
N ASN A 36 4.12 -8.65 -2.80
CA ASN A 36 3.35 -9.02 -1.62
C ASN A 36 1.94 -8.43 -1.60
N GLN A 37 1.49 -7.86 -2.71
CA GLN A 37 0.14 -7.38 -2.91
C GLN A 37 -0.49 -8.08 -4.12
N GLN A 38 -1.76 -8.45 -3.99
CA GLN A 38 -2.55 -9.01 -5.08
C GLN A 38 -3.52 -7.98 -5.66
N ASP A 39 -3.89 -6.98 -4.86
CA ASP A 39 -4.90 -5.97 -5.17
C ASP A 39 -4.29 -4.62 -5.53
N SER A 40 -4.99 -3.86 -6.38
CA SER A 40 -4.63 -2.48 -6.70
C SER A 40 -4.67 -1.57 -5.45
N ILE A 41 -3.96 -0.44 -5.47
CA ILE A 41 -3.99 0.51 -4.35
C ILE A 41 -5.39 1.06 -4.06
N THR A 42 -6.22 1.23 -5.08
CA THR A 42 -7.62 1.66 -4.90
C THR A 42 -8.43 0.57 -4.20
N SER A 43 -8.21 -0.70 -4.56
CA SER A 43 -8.86 -1.85 -3.93
C SER A 43 -8.45 -2.04 -2.47
N GLN A 44 -7.21 -1.71 -2.09
CA GLN A 44 -6.74 -1.75 -0.70
C GLN A 44 -7.39 -0.68 0.20
N LEU A 45 -8.02 0.35 -0.39
CA LEU A 45 -8.63 1.48 0.33
C LEU A 45 -10.17 1.42 0.38
N GLN A 46 -10.78 0.42 -0.26
CA GLN A 46 -12.22 0.17 -0.20
C GLN A 46 -12.59 -0.51 1.12
#